data_AF-A0A800FAR2-F1
#
_entry.id   AF-A0A800FAR2-F1
#
_cell.length_a   1.000
_cell.length_b   1.000
_cell.length_c   1.000
_cell.angle_alpha   90.00
_cell.angle_beta   90.00
_cell.angle_gamma   90.00
#
_symmetry.space_group_name_H-M   'P 1'
#
loop_
_entity.id
_entity.type
_entity.pdbx_description
1 polymer ?
#
loop_
_entity_poly.entity_id
_entity_poly.type
_entity_poly.pdbx_seq_one_letter_code
_entity_poly.pdbx_strand_id
1 'polypeptide(L)'
;MTRLCSLLAVLLTACADAPAGRSADGDRGDSLGGTERMVERLAEIEAGVDRRQSQFSSDARVEELLARGPGPGLQGRMTFAGQLSEMLLYAGRFEEATDSMKALLEAIDAAQGRVPAEFRGVIAELEAVALLKWEEQLDCVEARLVDRCLLPVIGAESRPATAPGRRAVRAFERLLDADPGNAGHRWLLNLAYMLLGEYPDGVPDEWLIAPATFAAEHDLGRFPNRAVDVGLDATGHAGGAVMDDFDRDGNLDVIVSGWLLQDQVQYFENDGRGAFTERTGAAGLTGIVGGLNLKQADFDNDGYLDVLVLRGAWMSYGQPNSLLRNRGDGTFEDVTEAAGLLDAYSTQTADWADYDGDGWLDLYVG
;
A
#
# COMPACT_ATOMS: atom_id res chain seq x y z
N MET A 1 -21.63 14.76 4.59
CA MET A 1 -20.46 13.97 5.07
C MET A 1 -20.39 13.89 6.60
N THR A 2 -21.49 13.58 7.28
CA THR A 2 -21.48 13.25 8.72
C THR A 2 -22.81 12.56 9.00
N ARG A 3 -22.77 11.23 9.18
CA ARG A 3 -23.79 10.33 9.75
C ARG A 3 -23.65 8.95 9.11
N LEU A 4 -22.66 8.18 9.59
CA LEU A 4 -22.84 6.75 9.83
C LEU A 4 -21.72 6.27 10.77
N CYS A 5 -21.67 6.85 11.97
CA CYS A 5 -20.89 6.32 13.07
C CYS A 5 -21.78 6.19 14.31
N SER A 6 -21.74 4.97 14.86
CA SER A 6 -21.82 4.67 16.30
C SER A 6 -23.20 4.55 16.96
N LEU A 7 -23.58 3.30 17.28
CA LEU A 7 -24.16 2.88 18.57
C LEU A 7 -24.10 1.33 18.61
N LEU A 8 -23.21 0.65 19.34
CA LEU A 8 -22.99 0.51 20.79
C LEU A 8 -23.42 -0.90 21.25
N ALA A 9 -22.46 -1.74 21.66
CA ALA A 9 -22.61 -2.68 22.76
C ALA A 9 -21.22 -3.11 23.25
N VAL A 10 -20.71 -2.39 24.25
CA VAL A 10 -19.64 -2.83 25.14
C VAL A 10 -20.31 -3.47 26.35
N LEU A 11 -19.88 -4.68 26.73
CA LEU A 11 -20.04 -5.21 28.08
C LEU A 11 -18.89 -6.17 28.38
N LEU A 12 -18.21 -5.87 29.49
CA LEU A 12 -17.09 -6.59 30.09
C LEU A 12 -17.50 -7.98 30.60
N THR A 13 -16.58 -8.94 30.48
CA THR A 13 -16.27 -9.89 31.56
C THR A 13 -14.82 -10.34 31.49
N ALA A 14 -14.21 -10.39 32.67
CA ALA A 14 -12.79 -10.59 32.94
C ALA A 14 -12.39 -12.09 33.05
N CYS A 15 -11.07 -12.30 32.93
CA CYS A 15 -10.23 -13.38 33.47
C CYS A 15 -10.64 -14.84 33.26
N ALA A 16 -9.79 -15.58 32.52
CA ALA A 16 -9.52 -17.00 32.80
C ALA A 16 -8.12 -17.40 32.28
N ASP A 17 -7.23 -17.67 33.25
CA ASP A 17 -6.09 -18.59 33.32
C ASP A 17 -5.07 -18.71 32.17
N ALA A 18 -3.83 -18.37 32.52
CA ALA A 18 -2.62 -18.81 31.83
C ALA A 18 -2.52 -20.35 31.86
N PRO A 19 -2.18 -21.03 30.74
CA PRO A 19 -1.86 -22.43 30.80
C PRO A 19 -0.48 -22.62 31.43
N ALA A 20 -0.47 -23.42 32.49
CA ALA A 20 0.71 -23.89 33.20
C ALA A 20 1.75 -24.52 32.27
N GLY A 21 3.01 -24.32 32.64
CA GLY A 21 4.18 -24.82 31.91
C GLY A 21 4.08 -26.29 31.56
N ARG A 22 4.52 -26.62 30.34
CA ARG A 22 4.86 -27.98 29.96
C ARG A 22 6.38 -28.11 29.86
N SER A 23 6.81 -29.18 30.51
CA SER A 23 8.15 -29.71 30.62
C SER A 23 8.83 -29.91 29.28
N ALA A 24 10.15 -29.77 29.33
CA ALA A 24 11.10 -30.28 28.35
C ALA A 24 10.68 -31.66 27.83
N ASP A 25 10.42 -31.73 26.53
CA ASP A 25 10.25 -33.00 25.83
C ASP A 25 11.17 -33.00 24.60
N GLY A 26 12.06 -33.99 24.62
CA GLY A 26 12.83 -34.58 23.53
C GLY A 26 13.21 -33.74 22.31
N ASP A 27 14.50 -33.42 22.26
CA ASP A 27 15.34 -33.42 21.06
C ASP A 27 14.80 -34.36 19.96
N ARG A 28 14.08 -33.77 19.01
CA ARG A 28 13.83 -34.34 17.69
C ARG A 28 14.49 -33.39 16.70
N GLY A 29 15.79 -33.61 16.47
CA GLY A 29 16.57 -33.16 15.32
C GLY A 29 16.01 -31.96 14.56
N ASP A 30 16.25 -30.76 15.08
CA ASP A 30 15.94 -29.52 14.38
C ASP A 30 17.11 -29.21 13.43
N SER A 31 16.96 -29.61 12.16
CA SER A 31 17.98 -29.42 11.13
C SER A 31 17.87 -28.07 10.40
N LEU A 32 16.86 -27.26 10.71
CA LEU A 32 16.57 -26.02 10.00
C LEU A 32 17.26 -24.83 10.69
N GLY A 33 17.73 -23.87 9.89
CA GLY A 33 18.22 -22.60 10.39
C GLY A 33 17.09 -21.71 10.92
N GLY A 34 17.41 -20.68 11.73
CA GLY A 34 16.41 -19.74 12.25
C GLY A 34 15.59 -19.05 11.15
N THR A 35 16.26 -18.64 10.07
CA THR A 35 15.62 -18.11 8.87
C THR A 35 14.63 -19.08 8.25
N GLU A 36 15.01 -20.34 8.04
CA GLU A 36 14.13 -21.35 7.41
C GLU A 36 12.88 -21.58 8.26
N ARG A 37 13.01 -21.68 9.59
CA ARG A 37 11.87 -21.80 10.50
C ARG A 37 10.94 -20.59 10.43
N MET A 38 11.48 -19.37 10.34
CA MET A 38 10.65 -18.17 10.20
C MET A 38 9.92 -18.14 8.85
N VAL A 39 10.60 -18.50 7.76
CA VAL A 39 9.99 -18.56 6.42
C VAL A 39 8.83 -19.54 6.39
N GLU A 40 9.01 -20.75 6.94
CA GLU A 40 7.93 -21.73 7.04
C GLU A 40 6.74 -21.19 7.86
N ARG A 41 7.02 -20.53 8.99
CA ARG A 41 6.00 -19.94 9.85
C ARG A 41 5.20 -18.83 9.15
N LEU A 42 5.87 -17.93 8.43
CA LEU A 42 5.20 -16.86 7.67
C LEU A 42 4.33 -17.45 6.55
N ALA A 43 4.81 -18.49 5.86
CA ALA A 43 4.03 -19.21 4.85
C ALA A 43 2.80 -19.91 5.45
N GLU A 44 2.91 -20.54 6.63
CA GLU A 44 1.78 -21.15 7.32
C GLU A 44 0.72 -20.12 7.73
N ILE A 45 1.15 -18.95 8.23
CA ILE A 45 0.23 -17.84 8.56
C ILE A 45 -0.49 -17.38 7.29
N GLU A 46 0.25 -17.17 6.20
CA GLU A 46 -0.30 -16.73 4.92
C GLU A 46 -1.34 -17.71 4.36
N ALA A 47 -1.09 -19.01 4.46
CA ALA A 47 -2.03 -20.07 4.07
C ALA A 47 -3.24 -20.18 5.01
N GLY A 48 -3.09 -19.85 6.29
CA GLY A 48 -4.14 -19.92 7.31
C GLY A 48 -5.11 -18.73 7.32
N VAL A 49 -4.74 -17.60 6.72
CA VAL A 49 -5.58 -16.39 6.68
C VAL A 49 -6.72 -16.57 5.67
N ASP A 50 -7.98 -16.53 6.14
CA ASP A 50 -9.14 -16.42 5.26
C ASP A 50 -9.20 -15.02 4.64
N ARG A 51 -8.53 -14.87 3.50
CA ARG A 51 -8.43 -13.60 2.76
C ARG A 51 -9.79 -12.99 2.42
N ARG A 52 -10.86 -13.79 2.32
CA ARG A 52 -12.23 -13.27 2.08
C ARG A 52 -12.75 -12.40 3.22
N GLN A 53 -12.28 -12.65 4.44
CA GLN A 53 -12.64 -11.88 5.63
C GLN A 53 -11.72 -10.66 5.83
N SER A 54 -10.58 -10.62 5.15
CA SER A 54 -9.65 -9.49 5.18
C SER A 54 -10.13 -8.38 4.26
N GLN A 55 -10.44 -7.20 4.82
CA GLN A 55 -10.80 -6.03 4.03
C GLN A 55 -9.66 -5.56 3.10
N PHE A 56 -8.43 -5.99 3.36
CA PHE A 56 -7.21 -5.62 2.63
C PHE A 56 -6.82 -6.61 1.53
N SER A 57 -7.59 -7.68 1.32
CA SER A 57 -7.30 -8.70 0.31
C SER A 57 -8.24 -8.54 -0.89
N SER A 58 -8.10 -7.42 -1.59
CA SER A 58 -9.02 -6.96 -2.63
C SER A 58 -9.24 -8.00 -3.75
N ASP A 59 -8.16 -8.62 -4.26
CA ASP A 59 -8.27 -9.64 -5.31
C ASP A 59 -9.11 -10.84 -4.89
N ALA A 60 -8.86 -11.39 -3.70
CA ALA A 60 -9.63 -12.53 -3.20
C ALA A 60 -11.12 -12.18 -3.03
N ARG A 61 -11.43 -10.94 -2.64
CA ARG A 61 -12.81 -10.44 -2.54
C ARG A 61 -13.46 -10.23 -3.90
N VAL A 62 -12.71 -9.79 -4.92
CA VAL A 62 -13.21 -9.71 -6.29
C VAL A 62 -13.63 -11.10 -6.77
N GLU A 63 -12.76 -12.10 -6.64
CA GLU A 63 -13.06 -13.47 -7.09
C GLU A 63 -14.27 -14.07 -6.35
N GLU A 64 -14.39 -13.83 -5.04
CA GLU A 64 -15.58 -14.26 -4.28
C GLU A 64 -16.87 -13.59 -4.79
N LEU A 65 -16.84 -12.28 -5.00
CA LEU A 65 -17.99 -11.54 -5.53
C LEU A 65 -18.39 -12.10 -6.89
N LEU A 66 -17.43 -12.26 -7.81
CA LEU A 66 -17.67 -12.81 -9.15
C LEU A 66 -18.25 -14.23 -9.09
N ALA A 67 -17.76 -15.09 -8.20
CA ALA A 67 -18.28 -16.44 -8.01
C ALA A 67 -19.71 -16.45 -7.45
N ARG A 68 -20.04 -15.54 -6.53
CA ARG A 68 -21.40 -15.37 -5.99
C ARG A 68 -22.38 -14.82 -7.03
N GLY A 69 -21.88 -13.95 -7.91
CA GLY A 69 -22.66 -13.22 -8.89
C GLY A 69 -23.62 -12.18 -8.27
N PRO A 70 -24.38 -11.48 -9.13
CA PRO A 70 -25.34 -10.48 -8.68
C PRO A 70 -26.56 -11.10 -8.00
N GLY A 71 -27.05 -10.44 -6.94
CA GLY A 71 -28.33 -10.80 -6.32
C GLY A 71 -29.53 -10.54 -7.25
N PRO A 72 -30.71 -11.13 -6.95
CA PRO A 72 -31.89 -10.95 -7.77
C PRO A 72 -32.42 -9.49 -7.73
N GLY A 73 -33.05 -9.08 -8.84
CA GLY A 73 -33.67 -7.77 -8.98
C GLY A 73 -32.68 -6.61 -9.16
N LEU A 74 -33.21 -5.40 -9.29
CA LEU A 74 -32.42 -4.19 -9.51
C LEU A 74 -31.48 -3.91 -8.31
N GLN A 75 -32.00 -3.97 -7.09
CA GLN A 75 -31.22 -3.73 -5.87
C GLN A 75 -30.04 -4.70 -5.74
N GLY A 76 -30.25 -6.00 -5.99
CA GLY A 76 -29.19 -7.01 -5.89
C GLY A 76 -28.07 -6.80 -6.91
N ARG A 77 -28.43 -6.41 -8.14
CA ARG A 77 -27.45 -6.05 -9.18
C ARG A 77 -26.69 -4.77 -8.84
N MET A 78 -27.36 -3.76 -8.28
CA MET A 78 -26.73 -2.50 -7.89
C MET A 78 -25.76 -2.70 -6.72
N THR A 79 -26.17 -3.41 -5.67
CA THR A 79 -25.29 -3.75 -4.55
C THR A 79 -24.07 -4.53 -5.03
N PHE A 80 -24.27 -5.52 -5.90
CA PHE A 80 -23.17 -6.30 -6.47
C PHE A 80 -22.20 -5.43 -7.27
N ALA A 81 -22.70 -4.62 -8.21
CA ALA A 81 -21.84 -3.78 -9.05
C ALA A 81 -21.07 -2.75 -8.22
N GLY A 82 -21.71 -2.14 -7.20
CA GLY A 82 -21.02 -1.23 -6.28
C GLY A 82 -19.89 -1.91 -5.51
N GLN A 83 -20.17 -3.07 -4.89
CA GLN A 83 -19.16 -3.84 -4.16
C GLN A 83 -18.02 -4.31 -5.06
N LEU A 84 -18.36 -4.81 -6.26
CA LEU A 84 -17.38 -5.29 -7.22
C LEU A 84 -16.50 -4.15 -7.72
N SER A 85 -17.10 -3.02 -8.10
CA SER A 85 -16.36 -1.84 -8.58
C SER A 85 -15.38 -1.32 -7.51
N GLU A 86 -15.82 -1.22 -6.26
CA GLU A 86 -14.96 -0.81 -5.15
C GLU A 86 -13.77 -1.76 -4.96
N MET A 87 -14.02 -3.08 -4.93
CA MET A 87 -12.94 -4.07 -4.76
C MET A 87 -11.99 -4.11 -5.95
N LEU A 88 -12.49 -3.95 -7.18
CA LEU A 88 -11.66 -3.85 -8.37
C LEU A 88 -10.74 -2.62 -8.33
N LEU A 89 -11.21 -1.48 -7.81
CA LEU A 89 -10.35 -0.30 -7.62
C LEU A 89 -9.24 -0.57 -6.60
N TYR A 90 -9.56 -1.16 -5.45
CA TYR A 90 -8.53 -1.50 -4.47
C TYR A 90 -7.55 -2.58 -4.96
N ALA A 91 -7.94 -3.38 -5.94
CA ALA A 91 -7.07 -4.35 -6.60
C ALA A 91 -6.27 -3.75 -7.77
N GLY A 92 -6.40 -2.45 -8.06
CA GLY A 92 -5.76 -1.81 -9.22
C GLY A 92 -6.33 -2.25 -10.58
N ARG A 93 -7.46 -2.98 -10.61
CA ARG A 93 -8.13 -3.47 -11.81
C ARG A 93 -9.07 -2.40 -12.39
N PHE A 94 -8.49 -1.26 -12.76
CA PHE A 94 -9.24 -0.05 -13.11
C PHE A 94 -10.17 -0.21 -14.33
N GLU A 95 -9.74 -0.94 -15.36
CA GLU A 95 -10.57 -1.18 -16.55
C GLU A 95 -11.90 -1.86 -16.15
N GLU A 96 -11.79 -2.99 -15.47
CA GLU A 96 -12.94 -3.76 -15.00
C GLU A 96 -13.80 -2.97 -14.02
N ALA A 97 -13.17 -2.17 -13.14
CA ALA A 97 -13.90 -1.32 -12.20
C ALA A 97 -14.76 -0.29 -12.94
N THR A 98 -14.17 0.43 -13.89
CA THR A 98 -14.89 1.48 -14.65
C THR A 98 -15.95 0.90 -15.58
N ASP A 99 -15.74 -0.30 -16.13
CA ASP A 99 -16.76 -1.00 -16.90
C ASP A 99 -17.94 -1.47 -16.04
N SER A 100 -17.66 -1.96 -14.82
CA SER A 100 -18.69 -2.32 -13.85
C SER A 100 -19.53 -1.10 -13.41
N MET A 101 -18.88 0.03 -13.15
CA MET A 101 -19.56 1.30 -12.82
C MET A 101 -20.39 1.83 -13.99
N LYS A 102 -19.87 1.77 -15.21
CA LYS A 102 -20.61 2.16 -16.42
C LYS A 102 -21.87 1.32 -16.58
N ALA A 103 -21.76 0.00 -16.45
CA ALA A 103 -22.92 -0.90 -16.51
C ALA A 103 -23.95 -0.59 -15.40
N LEU A 104 -23.48 -0.21 -14.20
CA LEU A 104 -24.34 0.24 -13.10
C LEU A 104 -25.09 1.53 -13.44
N LEU A 105 -24.41 2.53 -14.02
CA LEU A 105 -25.04 3.78 -14.46
C LEU A 105 -26.10 3.53 -15.55
N GLU A 106 -25.79 2.70 -16.55
CA GLU A 106 -26.74 2.31 -17.59
C GLU A 106 -27.98 1.60 -17.01
N ALA A 107 -27.80 0.74 -16.00
CA ALA A 107 -28.89 0.08 -15.31
C ALA A 107 -29.76 1.05 -14.47
N ILE A 108 -29.13 2.03 -13.83
CA ILE A 108 -29.84 3.10 -13.10
C ILE A 108 -30.67 3.95 -14.07
N ASP A 109 -30.09 4.33 -15.21
CA ASP A 109 -30.77 5.13 -16.23
C ASP A 109 -31.96 4.37 -16.84
N ALA A 110 -31.79 3.07 -17.11
CA ALA A 110 -32.87 2.20 -17.57
C ALA A 110 -33.98 1.99 -16.54
N ALA A 111 -33.71 2.23 -15.24
CA ALA A 111 -34.69 2.10 -14.18
C ALA A 111 -35.67 3.29 -14.08
N GLN A 112 -35.54 4.32 -14.93
CA GLN A 112 -36.49 5.43 -15.12
C GLN A 112 -36.94 6.11 -13.81
N GLY A 113 -35.99 6.45 -12.93
CA GLY A 113 -36.27 7.18 -11.68
C GLY A 113 -36.71 6.32 -10.49
N ARG A 114 -36.68 4.99 -10.62
CA ARG A 114 -36.84 4.08 -9.45
C ARG A 114 -35.67 4.15 -8.47
N VAL A 115 -34.57 4.79 -8.88
CA VAL A 115 -33.37 5.01 -8.08
C VAL A 115 -33.26 6.51 -7.81
N PRO A 116 -32.96 6.96 -6.58
CA PRO A 116 -32.74 8.37 -6.27
C PRO A 116 -31.63 8.98 -7.14
N ALA A 117 -31.85 10.20 -7.64
CA ALA A 117 -30.88 10.90 -8.49
C ALA A 117 -29.51 11.09 -7.78
N GLU A 118 -29.53 11.30 -6.46
CA GLU A 118 -28.33 11.40 -5.63
C GLU A 118 -27.44 10.15 -5.76
N PHE A 119 -28.03 8.95 -5.77
CA PHE A 119 -27.28 7.71 -5.90
C PHE A 119 -26.59 7.61 -7.25
N ARG A 120 -27.27 7.99 -8.34
CA ARG A 120 -26.67 8.07 -9.67
C ARG A 120 -25.48 9.04 -9.67
N GLY A 121 -25.63 10.21 -9.04
CA GLY A 121 -24.57 11.22 -8.93
C GLY A 121 -23.31 10.67 -8.25
N VAL A 122 -23.48 9.96 -7.13
CA VAL A 122 -22.36 9.33 -6.41
C VAL A 122 -21.62 8.30 -7.28
N ILE A 123 -22.34 7.44 -8.01
CA ILE A 123 -21.69 6.46 -8.89
C ILE A 123 -20.99 7.15 -10.07
N ALA A 124 -21.56 8.21 -10.64
CA ALA A 124 -20.94 8.96 -11.71
C ALA A 124 -19.65 9.68 -11.26
N GLU A 125 -19.64 10.22 -10.05
CA GLU A 125 -18.43 10.80 -9.45
C GLU A 125 -17.35 9.74 -9.20
N LEU A 126 -17.73 8.57 -8.65
CA LEU A 126 -16.79 7.47 -8.45
C LEU A 126 -16.21 6.96 -9.78
N GLU A 127 -17.01 6.85 -10.84
CA GLU A 127 -16.51 6.50 -12.18
C GLU A 127 -15.52 7.54 -12.70
N ALA A 128 -15.84 8.84 -12.56
CA ALA A 128 -14.97 9.92 -13.02
C ALA A 128 -13.62 9.91 -12.29
N VAL A 129 -13.63 9.73 -10.97
CA VAL A 129 -12.41 9.61 -10.15
C VAL A 129 -11.64 8.34 -10.49
N ALA A 130 -12.31 7.21 -10.68
CA ALA A 130 -11.69 5.95 -11.09
C ALA A 130 -10.97 6.06 -12.44
N LEU A 131 -11.60 6.71 -13.43
CA LEU A 131 -11.00 6.96 -14.74
C LEU A 131 -9.81 7.90 -14.66
N LEU A 132 -9.89 8.93 -13.83
CA LEU A 132 -8.77 9.84 -13.58
C LEU A 132 -7.60 9.11 -12.91
N LYS A 133 -7.89 8.26 -11.93
CA LYS A 133 -6.90 7.43 -11.24
C LYS A 133 -6.25 6.42 -12.16
N TRP A 134 -7.03 5.79 -13.04
CA TRP A 134 -6.48 4.91 -14.06
C TRP A 134 -5.50 5.66 -14.96
N GLU A 135 -5.88 6.85 -15.44
CA GLU A 135 -4.99 7.67 -16.27
C GLU A 135 -3.69 8.04 -15.55
N GLU A 136 -3.78 8.45 -14.28
CA GLU A 136 -2.62 8.73 -13.46
C GLU A 136 -1.69 7.51 -13.32
N GLN A 137 -2.25 6.31 -13.14
CA GLN A 137 -1.47 5.07 -12.99
C GLN A 137 -0.78 4.63 -14.29
N LEU A 138 -1.44 4.83 -15.45
CA LEU A 138 -0.82 4.59 -16.77
C LEU A 138 0.44 5.44 -16.97
N ASP A 139 0.45 6.66 -16.44
CA ASP A 139 1.62 7.55 -16.53
C ASP A 139 2.64 7.27 -15.42
N CYS A 140 2.21 7.30 -14.17
CA CYS A 140 3.05 7.22 -12.99
C CYS A 140 3.75 5.86 -12.86
N VAL A 141 2.98 4.77 -12.95
CA VAL A 141 3.46 3.42 -12.63
C VAL A 141 3.85 2.68 -13.89
N GLU A 142 2.98 2.60 -14.90
CA GLU A 142 3.25 1.80 -16.10
C GLU A 142 4.30 2.45 -17.01
N ALA A 143 4.16 3.74 -17.29
CA ALA A 143 5.14 4.48 -18.10
C ALA A 143 6.34 4.98 -17.29
N ARG A 144 6.36 4.77 -15.96
CA ARG A 144 7.39 5.25 -15.02
C ARG A 144 7.68 6.76 -15.15
N LEU A 145 6.67 7.57 -15.50
CA LEU A 145 6.81 9.02 -15.61
C LEU A 145 6.60 9.65 -14.24
N VAL A 146 7.61 9.58 -13.37
CA VAL A 146 7.45 9.94 -11.95
C VAL A 146 6.99 11.39 -11.72
N ASP A 147 7.38 12.32 -12.60
CA ASP A 147 6.92 13.72 -12.53
C ASP A 147 5.39 13.86 -12.69
N ARG A 148 4.71 12.77 -13.06
CA ARG A 148 3.26 12.68 -13.26
C ARG A 148 2.55 11.87 -12.17
N CYS A 149 3.31 11.30 -11.21
CA CYS A 149 2.78 10.75 -9.97
C CYS A 149 2.30 11.82 -8.98
N LEU A 150 2.72 13.08 -9.19
CA LEU A 150 2.42 14.21 -8.31
C LEU A 150 1.45 15.16 -9.00
N LEU A 151 0.30 15.36 -8.38
CA LEU A 151 -0.72 16.31 -8.85
C LEU A 151 -0.58 17.62 -8.05
N PRO A 152 -0.69 18.79 -8.70
CA PRO A 152 -0.97 19.03 -10.12
C PRO A 152 0.24 18.79 -11.05
N VAL A 153 -0.01 18.25 -12.25
CA VAL A 153 1.02 18.11 -13.28
C VAL A 153 1.18 19.44 -14.02
N ILE A 154 2.26 20.17 -13.72
CA ILE A 154 2.52 21.50 -14.29
C ILE A 154 3.85 21.49 -15.05
N GLY A 155 3.79 21.83 -16.34
CA GLY A 155 4.96 21.97 -17.20
C GLY A 155 5.53 20.65 -17.72
N ALA A 156 4.83 19.53 -17.55
CA ALA A 156 5.20 18.26 -18.17
C ALA A 156 4.93 18.30 -19.69
N GLU A 157 5.71 17.55 -20.47
CA GLU A 157 5.51 17.42 -21.92
C GLU A 157 4.11 16.92 -22.27
N SER A 158 3.53 17.43 -23.36
CA SER A 158 2.20 17.01 -23.81
C SER A 158 2.25 15.56 -24.28
N ARG A 159 1.37 14.71 -23.75
CA ARG A 159 1.21 13.33 -24.21
C ARG A 159 -0.12 13.19 -24.96
N PRO A 160 -0.22 12.30 -25.96
CA PRO A 160 -1.51 11.94 -26.52
C PRO A 160 -2.45 11.43 -25.42
N ALA A 161 -3.63 12.03 -25.34
CA ALA A 161 -4.66 11.63 -24.39
C ALA A 161 -5.03 10.15 -24.55
N THR A 162 -5.07 9.41 -23.44
CA THR A 162 -5.52 8.03 -23.46
C THR A 162 -7.05 7.93 -23.48
N ALA A 163 -7.57 6.71 -23.70
CA ALA A 163 -8.99 6.43 -23.58
C ALA A 163 -9.57 6.71 -22.18
N PRO A 164 -8.98 6.23 -21.05
CA PRO A 164 -9.50 6.54 -19.71
C PRO A 164 -9.44 8.03 -19.38
N GLY A 165 -8.34 8.71 -19.68
CA GLY A 165 -8.21 10.14 -19.41
C GLY A 165 -9.27 10.98 -20.16
N ARG A 166 -9.52 10.67 -21.43
CA ARG A 166 -10.62 11.28 -22.22
C ARG A 166 -12.00 10.99 -21.63
N ARG A 167 -12.22 9.78 -21.11
CA ARG A 167 -13.49 9.42 -20.44
C ARG A 167 -13.64 10.19 -19.12
N ALA A 168 -12.56 10.39 -18.36
CA ALA A 168 -12.55 11.15 -17.12
C ALA A 168 -12.96 12.61 -17.36
N VAL A 169 -12.36 13.28 -18.34
CA VAL A 169 -12.73 14.65 -18.76
C VAL A 169 -14.24 14.72 -19.04
N ARG A 170 -14.74 13.88 -19.95
CA ARG A 170 -16.17 13.87 -20.30
C ARG A 170 -17.09 13.57 -19.10
N ALA A 171 -16.63 12.77 -18.14
CA ALA A 171 -17.40 12.47 -16.95
C ALA A 171 -17.48 13.69 -16.02
N PHE A 172 -16.38 14.39 -15.79
CA PHE A 172 -16.36 15.62 -15.00
C PHE A 172 -17.10 16.79 -15.66
N GLU A 173 -17.03 16.94 -16.98
CA GLU A 173 -17.84 17.92 -17.72
C GLU A 173 -19.34 17.70 -17.46
N ARG A 174 -19.82 16.44 -17.57
CA ARG A 174 -21.22 16.10 -17.27
C ARG A 174 -21.61 16.34 -15.81
N LEU A 175 -20.69 16.12 -14.87
CA LEU A 175 -20.93 16.39 -13.46
C LEU A 175 -21.05 17.90 -13.20
N LEU A 176 -20.19 18.70 -13.83
CA LEU A 176 -20.22 20.16 -13.75
C LEU A 176 -21.40 20.78 -14.49
N ASP A 177 -21.88 20.19 -15.57
CA ASP A 177 -23.14 20.61 -16.22
C ASP A 177 -24.33 20.48 -15.26
N ALA A 178 -24.32 19.45 -14.40
CA ALA A 178 -25.37 19.21 -13.42
C ALA A 178 -25.22 20.04 -12.14
N ASP A 179 -23.98 20.28 -11.70
CA ASP A 179 -23.65 21.11 -10.54
C ASP A 179 -22.46 22.04 -10.83
N PRO A 180 -22.70 23.18 -11.52
CA PRO A 180 -21.63 24.10 -11.92
C PRO A 180 -20.88 24.75 -10.75
N GLY A 181 -21.45 24.70 -9.54
CA GLY A 181 -20.86 25.25 -8.32
C GLY A 181 -19.86 24.31 -7.64
N ASN A 182 -19.70 23.08 -8.13
CA ASN A 182 -18.85 22.08 -7.49
C ASN A 182 -17.36 22.35 -7.70
N ALA A 183 -16.73 22.99 -6.72
CA ALA A 183 -15.30 23.31 -6.77
C ALA A 183 -14.41 22.05 -6.84
N GLY A 184 -14.85 20.93 -6.25
CA GLY A 184 -14.11 19.66 -6.28
C GLY A 184 -14.08 19.04 -7.68
N HIS A 185 -15.22 18.98 -8.37
CA HIS A 185 -15.28 18.50 -9.75
C HIS A 185 -14.53 19.44 -10.70
N ARG A 186 -14.60 20.77 -10.48
CA ARG A 186 -13.81 21.74 -11.25
C ARG A 186 -12.31 21.51 -11.08
N TRP A 187 -11.86 21.26 -9.85
CA TRP A 187 -10.48 20.92 -9.56
C TRP A 187 -10.04 19.64 -10.30
N LEU A 188 -10.82 18.56 -10.17
CA LEU A 188 -10.50 17.27 -10.79
C LEU A 188 -10.55 17.32 -12.32
N LEU A 189 -11.45 18.13 -12.92
CA LEU A 189 -11.46 18.37 -14.36
C LEU A 189 -10.15 19.00 -14.84
N ASN A 190 -9.67 20.04 -14.15
CA ASN A 190 -8.42 20.71 -14.53
C ASN A 190 -7.22 19.75 -14.39
N LEU A 191 -7.19 18.92 -13.34
CA LEU A 191 -6.18 17.86 -13.21
C LEU A 191 -6.27 16.83 -14.34
N ALA A 192 -7.47 16.46 -14.78
CA ALA A 192 -7.66 15.57 -15.92
C ALA A 192 -7.02 16.18 -17.18
N TYR A 193 -7.31 17.44 -17.50
CA TYR A 193 -6.66 18.14 -18.63
C TYR A 193 -5.14 18.26 -18.50
N MET A 194 -4.63 18.45 -17.28
CA MET A 194 -3.18 18.45 -17.02
C MET A 194 -2.54 17.10 -17.36
N LEU A 195 -3.19 15.99 -16.96
CA LEU A 195 -2.77 14.64 -17.34
C LEU A 195 -2.87 14.42 -18.86
N LEU A 196 -3.82 15.05 -19.57
CA LEU A 196 -3.84 14.96 -21.04
C LEU A 196 -2.82 15.87 -21.72
N GLY A 197 -2.07 16.70 -20.98
CA GLY A 197 -1.18 17.70 -21.56
C GLY A 197 -1.92 18.80 -22.33
N GLU A 198 -3.18 19.04 -21.99
CA GLU A 198 -4.08 19.98 -22.66
C GLU A 198 -4.43 21.18 -21.80
N TYR A 199 -3.99 21.19 -20.55
CA TYR A 199 -4.14 22.35 -19.68
C TYR A 199 -3.14 23.47 -20.06
N PRO A 200 -3.55 24.75 -20.08
CA PRO A 200 -4.89 25.25 -19.79
C PRO A 200 -5.84 25.29 -21.01
N ASP A 201 -5.31 25.27 -22.23
CA ASP A 201 -6.02 25.66 -23.45
C ASP A 201 -7.21 24.74 -23.83
N GLY A 202 -7.20 23.50 -23.36
CA GLY A 202 -8.26 22.51 -23.58
C GLY A 202 -9.42 22.61 -22.59
N VAL A 203 -9.25 23.30 -21.47
CA VAL A 203 -10.30 23.42 -20.44
C VAL A 203 -11.34 24.46 -20.87
N PRO A 204 -12.65 24.16 -20.80
CA PRO A 204 -13.70 25.16 -21.03
C PRO A 204 -13.54 26.38 -20.12
N ASP A 205 -13.72 27.58 -20.67
CA ASP A 205 -13.46 28.87 -20.00
C ASP A 205 -14.22 29.00 -18.67
N GLU A 206 -15.45 28.49 -18.62
CA GLU A 206 -16.31 28.49 -17.43
C GLU A 206 -15.74 27.65 -16.26
N TRP A 207 -14.90 26.65 -16.57
CA TRP A 207 -14.36 25.70 -15.60
C TRP A 207 -12.84 25.83 -15.42
N LEU A 208 -12.14 26.60 -16.26
CA LEU A 208 -10.70 26.82 -16.19
C LEU A 208 -10.29 27.40 -14.82
N ILE A 209 -9.42 26.70 -14.10
CA ILE A 209 -8.67 27.27 -12.98
C ILE A 209 -7.44 27.93 -13.58
N ALA A 210 -7.22 29.22 -13.32
CA ALA A 210 -6.13 29.97 -13.93
C ALA A 210 -4.75 29.39 -13.56
N PRO A 211 -3.77 29.33 -14.49
CA PRO A 211 -2.43 28.80 -14.19
C PRO A 211 -1.75 29.47 -12.98
N ALA A 212 -2.01 30.77 -12.78
CA ALA A 212 -1.49 31.51 -11.63
C ALA A 212 -1.96 30.97 -10.27
N THR A 213 -3.09 30.27 -10.20
CA THR A 213 -3.58 29.62 -8.98
C THR A 213 -2.63 28.52 -8.49
N PHE A 214 -1.88 27.91 -9.41
CA PHE A 214 -0.96 26.82 -9.10
C PHE A 214 0.50 27.27 -8.94
N ALA A 215 0.77 28.58 -9.08
CA ALA A 215 2.12 29.10 -8.91
C ALA A 215 2.54 29.00 -7.44
N ALA A 216 3.76 28.51 -7.19
CA ALA A 216 4.35 28.53 -5.87
C ALA A 216 4.61 29.98 -5.42
N GLU A 217 4.29 30.30 -4.16
CA GLU A 217 4.59 31.62 -3.58
C GLU A 217 6.11 31.85 -3.49
N HIS A 218 6.87 30.78 -3.27
CA HIS A 218 8.32 30.76 -3.17
C HIS A 218 8.90 29.60 -3.97
N ASP A 219 10.06 29.84 -4.60
CA ASP A 219 10.82 28.79 -5.26
C ASP A 219 11.66 28.02 -4.22
N LEU A 220 11.21 26.81 -3.89
CA LEU A 220 11.94 25.87 -3.03
C LEU A 220 12.85 24.92 -3.83
N GLY A 221 12.88 25.05 -5.15
CA GLY A 221 13.45 24.04 -6.05
C GLY A 221 12.58 22.78 -6.17
N ARG A 222 13.06 21.81 -6.93
CA ARG A 222 12.41 20.50 -7.11
C ARG A 222 13.31 19.40 -6.56
N PHE A 223 12.71 18.41 -5.90
CA PHE A 223 13.38 17.17 -5.54
C PHE A 223 13.08 16.14 -6.63
N PRO A 224 14.01 15.89 -7.57
CA PRO A 224 13.78 14.90 -8.61
C PRO A 224 13.78 13.51 -7.99
N ASN A 225 12.81 12.67 -8.36
CA ASN A 225 12.89 11.26 -8.01
C ASN A 225 14.04 10.63 -8.80
N ARG A 226 15.02 10.05 -8.08
CA ARG A 226 16.18 9.37 -8.67
C ARG A 226 16.10 7.85 -8.57
N ALA A 227 15.05 7.30 -7.96
CA ALA A 227 14.92 5.87 -7.67
C ALA A 227 15.17 4.98 -8.91
N VAL A 228 14.54 5.31 -10.04
CA VAL A 228 14.73 4.57 -11.31
C VAL A 228 16.16 4.69 -11.83
N ASP A 229 16.77 5.87 -11.77
CA ASP A 229 18.13 6.11 -12.27
C ASP A 229 19.18 5.31 -11.49
N VAL A 230 18.91 5.06 -10.21
CA VAL A 230 19.86 4.42 -9.28
C VAL A 230 19.49 2.97 -8.97
N GLY A 231 18.43 2.41 -9.53
CA GLY A 231 18.04 1.01 -9.29
C GLY A 231 17.29 0.74 -7.98
N LEU A 232 16.64 1.76 -7.39
CA LEU A 232 15.77 1.68 -6.21
C LEU A 232 14.27 1.83 -6.56
N ASP A 233 13.85 1.45 -7.77
CA ASP A 233 12.46 1.55 -8.24
C ASP A 233 11.62 0.29 -8.00
N ALA A 234 11.88 -0.43 -6.91
CA ALA A 234 11.10 -1.61 -6.57
C ALA A 234 9.62 -1.28 -6.37
N THR A 235 8.75 -2.02 -7.07
CA THR A 235 7.30 -1.88 -6.94
C THR A 235 6.78 -2.81 -5.87
N GLY A 236 6.14 -2.26 -4.85
CA GLY A 236 5.49 -2.99 -3.77
C GLY A 236 4.60 -2.06 -2.96
N HIS A 237 3.91 -2.60 -1.97
CA HIS A 237 3.16 -1.77 -1.05
C HIS A 237 4.10 -1.01 -0.11
N ALA A 238 3.72 0.20 0.31
CA ALA A 238 4.54 1.00 1.21
C ALA A 238 4.64 0.37 2.61
N GLY A 239 5.83 -0.07 3.01
CA GLY A 239 6.16 -0.50 4.37
C GLY A 239 7.23 0.39 4.99
N GLY A 240 8.25 -0.24 5.58
CA GLY A 240 9.39 0.46 6.18
C GLY A 240 10.57 0.60 5.23
N ALA A 241 11.46 1.53 5.55
CA ALA A 241 12.76 1.68 4.90
C ALA A 241 13.80 2.05 5.96
N VAL A 242 14.96 1.39 5.91
CA VAL A 242 16.15 1.73 6.70
C VAL A 242 17.34 1.87 5.76
N MET A 243 18.27 2.75 6.12
CA MET A 243 19.47 3.04 5.34
C MET A 243 20.65 3.10 6.29
N ASP A 244 21.65 2.26 6.03
CA ASP A 244 22.89 2.22 6.79
C ASP A 244 23.98 1.44 6.03
N ASP A 245 25.20 1.45 6.55
CA ASP A 245 26.35 0.72 6.01
C ASP A 245 26.35 -0.73 6.54
N PHE A 246 25.53 -1.59 5.95
CA PHE A 246 25.28 -2.95 6.47
C PHE A 246 26.44 -3.91 6.19
N ASP A 247 27.22 -3.69 5.14
CA ASP A 247 28.38 -4.50 4.79
C ASP A 247 29.74 -3.90 5.21
N ARG A 248 29.72 -2.66 5.75
CA ARG A 248 30.90 -1.90 6.19
C ARG A 248 31.86 -1.53 5.07
N ASP A 249 31.36 -1.38 3.85
CA ASP A 249 32.15 -0.90 2.71
C ASP A 249 32.28 0.64 2.68
N GLY A 250 31.55 1.34 3.56
CA GLY A 250 31.54 2.80 3.69
C GLY A 250 30.48 3.50 2.85
N ASN A 251 29.62 2.75 2.15
CA ASN A 251 28.47 3.26 1.42
C ASN A 251 27.18 2.91 2.18
N LEU A 252 26.18 3.79 2.09
CA LEU A 252 24.88 3.51 2.70
C LEU A 252 24.06 2.63 1.77
N ASP A 253 23.70 1.45 2.25
CA ASP A 253 22.78 0.49 1.65
C ASP A 253 21.34 0.78 2.09
N VAL A 254 20.38 0.07 1.49
CA VAL A 254 18.96 0.25 1.80
C VAL A 254 18.27 -1.09 1.99
N ILE A 255 17.48 -1.23 3.06
CA ILE A 255 16.50 -2.31 3.21
C ILE A 255 15.11 -1.71 3.22
N VAL A 256 14.22 -2.26 2.40
CA VAL A 256 12.80 -1.85 2.32
C VAL A 256 11.89 -3.05 2.55
N SER A 257 10.67 -2.80 2.98
CA SER A 257 9.63 -3.82 3.12
C SER A 257 8.30 -3.33 2.56
N GLY A 258 7.43 -4.29 2.23
CA GLY A 258 6.00 -4.03 2.06
C GLY A 258 5.20 -4.68 3.16
N TRP A 259 4.00 -4.16 3.43
CA TRP A 259 3.23 -4.54 4.62
C TRP A 259 2.32 -5.76 4.41
N LEU A 260 2.12 -6.24 3.18
CA LEU A 260 1.32 -7.45 2.93
C LEU A 260 2.09 -8.74 3.23
N LEU A 261 1.32 -9.81 3.47
CA LEU A 261 1.81 -11.16 3.80
C LEU A 261 2.77 -11.78 2.77
N GLN A 262 2.80 -11.28 1.54
CA GLN A 262 3.64 -11.80 0.47
C GLN A 262 4.68 -10.77 -0.02
N ASP A 263 4.67 -9.55 0.54
CA ASP A 263 5.62 -8.52 0.13
C ASP A 263 7.00 -8.89 0.68
N GLN A 264 7.94 -9.20 -0.21
CA GLN A 264 9.31 -9.55 0.16
C GLN A 264 10.03 -8.35 0.81
N VAL A 265 10.71 -8.56 1.94
CA VAL A 265 11.72 -7.61 2.44
C VAL A 265 12.90 -7.61 1.47
N GLN A 266 13.33 -6.45 1.00
CA GLN A 266 14.34 -6.34 -0.04
C GLN A 266 15.58 -5.60 0.45
N TYR A 267 16.76 -6.13 0.12
CA TYR A 267 18.06 -5.51 0.38
C TYR A 267 18.69 -4.99 -0.91
N PHE A 268 19.15 -3.75 -0.87
CA PHE A 268 19.80 -3.04 -1.96
C PHE A 268 21.18 -2.56 -1.53
N GLU A 269 22.21 -3.16 -2.11
CA GLU A 269 23.62 -2.84 -1.91
C GLU A 269 24.01 -1.63 -2.78
N ASN A 270 24.64 -0.62 -2.19
CA ASN A 270 25.12 0.56 -2.89
C ASN A 270 26.54 0.35 -3.42
N ASP A 271 26.74 0.49 -4.73
CA ASP A 271 28.05 0.23 -5.36
C ASP A 271 29.10 1.33 -5.16
N GLY A 272 28.76 2.38 -4.40
CA GLY A 272 29.60 3.57 -4.14
C GLY A 272 29.77 4.48 -5.36
N ARG A 273 29.12 4.17 -6.49
CA ARG A 273 29.16 4.92 -7.75
C ARG A 273 27.80 5.54 -8.09
N GLY A 274 26.85 5.46 -7.17
CA GLY A 274 25.52 6.05 -7.29
C GLY A 274 24.49 5.11 -7.89
N ALA A 275 24.73 3.79 -7.85
CA ALA A 275 23.74 2.78 -8.21
C ALA A 275 23.57 1.74 -7.09
N PHE A 276 22.39 1.16 -7.04
CA PHE A 276 22.00 0.12 -6.11
C PHE A 276 21.77 -1.19 -6.86
N THR A 277 22.21 -2.29 -6.26
CA THR A 277 21.97 -3.65 -6.75
C THR A 277 21.13 -4.41 -5.75
N GLU A 278 20.04 -5.02 -6.23
CA GLU A 278 19.19 -5.89 -5.42
C GLU A 278 19.95 -7.17 -5.04
N ARG A 279 20.01 -7.49 -3.73
CA ARG A 279 20.82 -8.56 -3.15
C ARG A 279 20.07 -9.45 -2.15
N THR A 280 18.75 -9.35 -2.04
CA THR A 280 17.91 -10.08 -1.05
C THR A 280 18.23 -11.56 -0.98
N GLY A 281 18.33 -12.23 -2.14
CA GLY A 281 18.63 -13.66 -2.17
C GLY A 281 20.04 -14.00 -1.72
N ALA A 282 21.03 -13.17 -2.09
CA ALA A 282 22.41 -13.34 -1.66
C ALA A 282 22.60 -13.04 -0.17
N ALA A 283 21.82 -12.10 0.36
CA ALA A 283 21.80 -11.72 1.77
C ALA A 283 21.04 -12.70 2.67
N GLY A 284 20.43 -13.76 2.11
CA GLY A 284 19.71 -14.77 2.90
C GLY A 284 18.32 -14.33 3.38
N LEU A 285 17.74 -13.30 2.77
CA LEU A 285 16.45 -12.71 3.18
C LEU A 285 15.23 -13.26 2.41
N THR A 286 15.43 -14.13 1.42
CA THR A 286 14.34 -14.73 0.64
C THR A 286 13.31 -15.41 1.54
N GLY A 287 12.03 -15.05 1.36
CA GLY A 287 10.92 -15.61 2.13
C GLY A 287 10.63 -14.86 3.44
N ILE A 288 11.48 -13.93 3.86
CA ILE A 288 11.15 -12.96 4.90
C ILE A 288 10.23 -11.91 4.27
N VAL A 289 8.93 -12.10 4.48
CA VAL A 289 7.86 -11.31 3.88
C VAL A 289 7.15 -10.44 4.91
N GLY A 290 6.42 -9.44 4.46
CA GLY A 290 5.75 -8.47 5.30
C GLY A 290 6.72 -7.55 6.04
N GLY A 291 6.18 -6.46 6.56
CA GLY A 291 6.94 -5.45 7.27
C GLY A 291 6.28 -4.10 7.13
N LEU A 292 5.50 -3.71 8.14
CA LEU A 292 4.96 -2.36 8.21
C LEU A 292 6.08 -1.34 8.42
N ASN A 293 7.06 -1.71 9.25
CA ASN A 293 8.12 -0.82 9.68
C ASN A 293 9.41 -1.62 9.90
N LEU A 294 10.53 -0.92 9.80
CA LEU A 294 11.88 -1.45 9.94
C LEU A 294 12.65 -0.60 10.94
N LYS A 295 13.45 -1.24 11.80
CA LYS A 295 14.31 -0.57 12.77
C LYS A 295 15.67 -1.25 12.84
N GLN A 296 16.74 -0.53 12.52
CA GLN A 296 18.09 -1.04 12.62
C GLN A 296 18.78 -0.66 13.95
N ALA A 297 19.56 -1.59 14.50
CA ALA A 297 20.39 -1.41 15.68
C ALA A 297 21.44 -2.53 15.75
N ASP A 298 22.59 -2.28 16.36
CA ASP A 298 23.57 -3.32 16.73
C ASP A 298 23.14 -3.88 18.09
N PHE A 299 22.20 -4.83 18.10
CA PHE A 299 21.52 -5.22 19.35
C PHE A 299 22.41 -6.11 20.23
N ASP A 300 23.40 -6.78 19.64
CA ASP A 300 24.29 -7.69 20.35
C ASP A 300 25.74 -7.18 20.48
N ASN A 301 25.96 -5.89 20.15
CA ASN A 301 27.25 -5.21 20.24
C ASN A 301 28.38 -5.94 19.47
N ASP A 302 28.06 -6.70 18.41
CA ASP A 302 29.06 -7.32 17.54
C ASP A 302 29.60 -6.34 16.48
N GLY A 303 28.99 -5.16 16.41
CA GLY A 303 29.36 -4.04 15.55
C GLY A 303 28.61 -4.03 14.23
N TYR A 304 27.89 -5.08 13.87
CA TYR A 304 27.13 -5.13 12.64
C TYR A 304 25.69 -4.72 12.93
N LEU A 305 25.14 -3.80 12.12
CA LEU A 305 23.76 -3.37 12.32
C LEU A 305 22.80 -4.47 11.91
N ASP A 306 21.93 -4.85 12.83
CA ASP A 306 20.84 -5.79 12.66
C ASP A 306 19.56 -5.06 12.28
N VAL A 307 18.53 -5.81 11.87
CA VAL A 307 17.24 -5.23 11.45
C VAL A 307 16.07 -5.94 12.11
N LEU A 308 15.21 -5.16 12.78
CA LEU A 308 13.90 -5.61 13.24
C LEU A 308 12.83 -5.28 12.20
N VAL A 309 12.07 -6.30 11.80
CA VAL A 309 10.90 -6.20 10.92
C VAL A 309 9.63 -6.30 11.77
N LEU A 310 8.83 -5.23 11.76
CA LEU A 310 7.60 -5.09 12.55
C LEU A 310 6.37 -5.40 11.69
N ARG A 311 5.43 -6.20 12.20
CA ARG A 311 4.29 -6.71 11.41
C ARG A 311 2.96 -6.59 12.12
N GLY A 312 1.88 -6.72 11.34
CA GLY A 312 0.52 -6.89 11.84
C GLY A 312 -0.27 -5.60 11.93
N ALA A 313 0.27 -4.50 12.44
CA ALA A 313 -0.40 -3.19 12.44
C ALA A 313 -1.89 -3.24 12.88
N TRP A 314 -2.82 -3.03 11.93
CA TRP A 314 -4.28 -3.08 12.09
C TRP A 314 -4.91 -4.37 11.54
N MET A 315 -4.11 -5.37 11.18
CA MET A 315 -4.56 -6.68 10.72
C MET A 315 -5.16 -7.47 11.87
N SER A 316 -6.16 -8.28 11.57
CA SER A 316 -6.83 -9.15 12.54
C SER A 316 -6.13 -10.50 12.75
N TYR A 317 -5.02 -10.74 12.07
CA TYR A 317 -4.21 -11.95 12.16
C TYR A 317 -2.81 -11.59 12.64
N GLY A 318 -2.35 -12.33 13.65
CA GLY A 318 -1.03 -12.13 14.25
C GLY A 318 0.08 -12.62 13.33
N GLN A 319 1.15 -11.84 13.22
CA GLN A 319 2.40 -12.22 12.58
C GLN A 319 3.54 -11.92 13.56
N PRO A 320 4.48 -12.84 13.78
CA PRO A 320 5.66 -12.51 14.55
C PRO A 320 6.50 -11.45 13.81
N ASN A 321 7.20 -10.64 14.59
CA ASN A 321 8.27 -9.82 14.05
C ASN A 321 9.43 -10.70 13.55
N SER A 322 10.38 -10.12 12.82
CA SER A 322 11.65 -10.77 12.50
C SER A 322 12.80 -9.94 13.05
N LEU A 323 13.65 -10.51 13.91
CA LEU A 323 14.94 -9.93 14.24
C LEU A 323 16.00 -10.58 13.35
N LEU A 324 16.49 -9.81 12.38
CA LEU A 324 17.45 -10.23 11.37
C LEU A 324 18.84 -9.80 11.84
N ARG A 325 19.61 -10.77 12.36
CA ARG A 325 20.97 -10.55 12.77
C ARG A 325 21.89 -10.48 11.56
N ASN A 326 22.71 -9.44 11.46
CA ASN A 326 23.74 -9.34 10.43
C ASN A 326 24.96 -10.18 10.83
N ARG A 327 25.40 -11.09 9.94
CA ARG A 327 26.53 -11.99 10.22
C ARG A 327 27.89 -11.38 9.92
N GLY A 328 27.92 -10.19 9.33
CA GLY A 328 29.15 -9.50 8.92
C GLY A 328 29.87 -10.10 7.72
N ASP A 329 29.25 -11.10 7.06
CA ASP A 329 29.73 -11.72 5.82
C ASP A 329 28.86 -11.38 4.59
N GLY A 330 28.02 -10.35 4.73
CA GLY A 330 27.04 -9.93 3.72
C GLY A 330 25.71 -10.70 3.79
N THR A 331 25.50 -11.53 4.81
CA THR A 331 24.26 -12.27 5.03
C THR A 331 23.57 -11.93 6.35
N PHE A 332 22.26 -12.15 6.39
CA PHE A 332 21.43 -12.02 7.59
C PHE A 332 20.88 -13.39 8.02
N GLU A 333 20.65 -13.54 9.32
CA GLU A 333 20.00 -14.69 9.92
C GLU A 333 18.82 -14.24 10.79
N ASP A 334 17.66 -14.89 10.66
CA ASP A 334 16.56 -14.64 11.59
C ASP A 334 16.86 -15.32 12.95
N VAL A 335 16.99 -14.50 13.99
CA VAL A 335 17.25 -14.93 15.38
C VAL A 335 16.05 -14.69 16.29
N THR A 336 14.86 -14.44 15.73
CA THR A 336 13.64 -14.05 16.47
C THR A 336 13.30 -15.04 17.58
N GLU A 337 13.35 -16.33 17.28
CA GLU A 337 13.08 -17.39 18.26
C GLU A 337 14.12 -17.46 19.36
N ALA A 338 15.40 -17.38 19.00
CA ALA A 338 16.50 -17.39 19.96
C ALA A 338 16.48 -16.15 20.87
N ALA A 339 16.01 -15.01 20.35
CA ALA A 339 15.82 -13.76 21.07
C ALA A 339 14.53 -13.70 21.90
N GLY A 340 13.64 -14.71 21.79
CA GLY A 340 12.37 -14.75 22.53
C GLY A 340 11.30 -13.79 22.00
N LEU A 341 11.39 -13.38 20.73
CA LEU A 341 10.51 -12.37 20.09
C LEU A 341 9.41 -12.98 19.20
N LEU A 342 9.08 -14.25 19.38
CA LEU A 342 8.09 -14.96 18.54
C LEU A 342 6.62 -14.59 18.81
N ASP A 343 6.35 -13.68 19.72
CA ASP A 343 4.99 -13.24 20.01
C ASP A 343 4.34 -12.67 18.75
N ALA A 344 3.18 -13.20 18.39
CA ALA A 344 2.45 -12.82 17.18
C ALA A 344 1.48 -11.64 17.41
N TYR A 345 1.82 -10.72 18.32
CA TYR A 345 1.04 -9.50 18.50
C TYR A 345 1.27 -8.56 17.31
N SER A 346 0.23 -7.83 16.92
CA SER A 346 0.38 -6.79 15.91
C SER A 346 1.17 -5.62 16.48
N THR A 347 2.18 -5.19 15.73
CA THR A 347 3.08 -4.10 16.08
C THR A 347 3.07 -3.05 14.98
N GLN A 348 3.39 -1.81 15.34
CA GLN A 348 3.48 -0.68 14.42
C GLN A 348 4.84 0.00 14.48
N THR A 349 5.47 0.01 15.65
CA THR A 349 6.75 0.67 15.85
C THR A 349 7.56 -0.04 16.92
N ALA A 350 8.86 0.21 16.90
CA ALA A 350 9.73 -0.08 18.01
C ALA A 350 10.80 1.01 18.13
N ASP A 351 11.46 1.05 19.27
CA ASP A 351 12.65 1.87 19.49
C ASP A 351 13.69 1.10 20.29
N TRP A 352 14.94 1.32 19.92
CA TRP A 352 16.11 0.72 20.57
C TRP A 352 16.81 1.79 21.40
N ALA A 353 17.03 1.52 22.68
CA ALA A 353 17.81 2.39 23.55
C ALA A 353 18.29 1.58 24.76
N ASP A 354 19.39 2.01 25.38
CA ASP A 354 19.81 1.50 26.67
C ASP A 354 18.98 2.18 27.77
N TYR A 355 17.81 1.60 28.10
CA TYR A 355 16.86 2.19 29.04
C TYR A 355 17.26 1.97 30.50
N ASP A 356 17.98 0.89 30.80
CA ASP A 356 18.43 0.56 32.15
C ASP A 356 19.88 0.96 32.46
N GLY A 357 20.64 1.37 31.44
CA GLY A 357 22.00 1.90 31.54
C GLY A 357 23.08 0.82 31.67
N ASP A 358 22.82 -0.42 31.23
CA ASP A 358 23.77 -1.53 31.34
C ASP A 358 24.73 -1.66 30.14
N GLY A 359 24.54 -0.84 29.11
CA GLY A 359 25.34 -0.81 27.89
C GLY A 359 24.87 -1.76 26.79
N TRP A 360 23.77 -2.48 26.99
CA TRP A 360 23.06 -3.24 25.97
C TRP A 360 21.82 -2.48 25.52
N LEU A 361 21.47 -2.61 24.24
CA LEU A 361 20.25 -1.97 23.74
C LEU A 361 19.03 -2.79 24.16
N ASP A 362 18.08 -2.12 24.81
CA ASP A 362 16.76 -2.64 25.07
C ASP A 362 15.82 -2.38 23.89
N LEU A 363 14.88 -3.31 23.70
CA LEU A 363 13.82 -3.19 22.69
C LEU A 363 12.49 -2.79 23.34
N TYR A 364 11.95 -1.64 22.94
CA TYR A 364 10.56 -1.26 23.24
C TYR A 364 9.68 -1.38 22.01
N VAL A 365 8.59 -2.14 22.07
CA VAL A 365 7.69 -2.43 20.93
C VAL A 365 6.28 -1.91 21.21
N GLY A 366 5.66 -1.27 20.21
CA GLY A 366 4.34 -0.64 20.30
C GLY A 366 3.40 -0.96 19.14
#